data_AF-A0A968L3P2-F1
#
_entry.id   AF-A0A968L3P2-F1
#
_cell.length_a   1.000
_cell.length_b   1.000
_cell.length_c   1.000
_cell.angle_alpha   90.00
_cell.angle_beta   90.00
_cell.angle_gamma   90.00
#
_symmetry.space_group_name_H-M   'P 1'
#
loop_
_entity.id
_entity.type
_entity.pdbx_description
1 polymer ?
#
loop_
_entity_poly.entity_id
_entity_poly.type
_entity_poly.pdbx_seq_one_letter_code
_entity_poly.pdbx_strand_id
1 'polypeptide(L)'
;MAIHRNLWWMTPKGHTLDSGALIVGLEAALGRRAVVCGKPSPFVFRQAVAELAAELAVRGESRLRRRDVAMVGDDPKADIAAARRVGLRTILVLTGKVDAAAAAAARVTPDAVAPSLPEVVSNLPT
;
A
#
# COMPACT_ATOMS: atom_id res chain seq x y z
N MET A 1 12.83 -7.71 13.82
CA MET A 1 11.93 -6.69 13.21
C MET A 1 11.60 -7.17 11.79
N ALA A 2 10.51 -6.68 11.21
CA ALA A 2 10.05 -7.08 9.87
C ALA A 2 9.55 -5.88 9.07
N ILE A 3 9.71 -5.91 7.74
CA ILE A 3 9.23 -4.84 6.86
C ILE A 3 7.71 -4.97 6.63
N HIS A 4 7.16 -6.17 6.46
CA HIS A 4 5.72 -6.38 6.29
C HIS A 4 5.34 -7.82 6.69
N ARG A 5 4.04 -8.12 6.74
CA ARG A 5 3.52 -9.48 7.03
C ARG A 5 2.76 -10.10 5.86
N ASN A 6 3.06 -9.69 4.62
CA ASN A 6 2.45 -10.38 3.49
C ASN A 6 2.96 -11.82 3.47
N LEU A 7 2.03 -12.76 3.37
CA LEU A 7 2.36 -14.18 3.30
C LEU A 7 2.83 -14.58 1.90
N TRP A 8 2.33 -13.86 0.89
CA TRP A 8 2.60 -14.11 -0.51
C TRP A 8 2.40 -12.84 -1.36
N TRP A 9 2.95 -12.90 -2.57
CA TRP A 9 2.81 -11.90 -3.62
C TRP A 9 2.78 -12.58 -5.00
N MET A 10 2.34 -11.86 -6.03
CA MET A 10 2.28 -12.38 -7.40
C MET A 10 3.56 -12.05 -8.16
N THR A 11 4.08 -13.05 -8.88
CA THR A 11 5.18 -12.90 -9.84
C THR A 11 4.69 -13.37 -11.22
N PRO A 12 5.43 -13.12 -12.31
CA PRO A 12 5.11 -13.68 -13.62
C PRO A 12 5.04 -15.21 -13.65
N LYS A 13 5.65 -15.90 -12.67
CA LYS A 13 5.63 -17.36 -12.53
C LYS A 13 4.52 -17.87 -11.60
N GLY A 14 3.69 -16.97 -11.07
CA GLY A 14 2.61 -17.28 -10.12
C GLY A 14 2.90 -16.82 -8.70
N HIS A 15 2.10 -17.33 -7.76
CA HIS A 15 2.18 -16.96 -6.35
C HIS A 15 3.50 -17.41 -5.73
N THR A 16 4.16 -16.50 -5.01
CA THR A 16 5.43 -16.78 -4.33
C THR A 16 5.31 -16.40 -2.87
N LEU A 17 5.97 -17.17 -1.99
CA LEU A 17 6.06 -16.84 -0.57
C LEU A 17 6.77 -15.52 -0.37
N ASP A 18 6.29 -14.79 0.61
CA ASP A 18 6.82 -13.49 1.00
C ASP A 18 7.29 -13.55 2.45
N SER A 19 7.97 -12.50 2.91
CA SER A 19 8.64 -12.45 4.22
C SER A 19 7.72 -12.79 5.40
N GLY A 20 6.41 -12.51 5.29
CA GLY A 20 5.41 -12.86 6.30
C GLY A 20 5.31 -14.35 6.56
N ALA A 21 5.48 -15.20 5.55
CA ALA A 21 5.46 -16.65 5.73
C ALA A 21 6.65 -17.13 6.59
N LEU A 22 7.83 -16.56 6.38
CA LEU A 22 9.03 -16.85 7.17
C LEU A 22 8.92 -16.31 8.60
N ILE A 23 8.33 -15.11 8.75
CA ILE A 23 8.12 -14.48 10.06
C ILE A 23 7.26 -15.37 10.96
N VAL A 24 6.22 -16.01 10.43
CA VAL A 24 5.37 -16.93 11.22
C VAL A 24 6.19 -18.04 11.86
N GLY A 25 7.07 -18.69 11.09
CA GLY A 25 7.95 -19.74 11.60
C GLY A 25 8.94 -19.23 12.64
N LEU A 26 9.55 -18.06 12.41
CA LEU A 26 10.50 -17.44 13.33
C LEU A 26 9.84 -17.01 14.65
N GLU A 27 8.63 -16.45 14.59
CA GLU A 27 7.89 -16.05 15.79
C GLU A 27 7.53 -17.28 16.65
N ALA A 28 7.12 -18.37 16.01
CA ALA A 28 6.81 -19.63 16.68
C ALA A 28 8.06 -20.24 17.35
N ALA A 29 9.19 -20.29 16.64
CA ALA A 29 10.44 -20.86 17.15
C ALA A 29 11.02 -20.04 18.32
N LEU A 30 10.86 -18.72 18.30
CA LEU A 30 11.45 -17.82 19.31
C LEU A 30 10.49 -17.44 20.44
N GLY A 31 9.20 -17.80 20.34
CA GLY A 31 8.16 -17.38 21.30
C GLY A 31 7.98 -15.85 21.38
N ARG A 32 8.35 -15.12 20.33
CA ARG A 32 8.38 -13.64 20.30
C ARG A 32 7.70 -13.12 19.05
N ARG A 33 6.95 -12.02 19.18
CA ARG A 33 6.35 -11.33 18.02
C ARG A 33 7.29 -10.29 17.42
N ALA A 34 7.39 -10.30 16.10
CA ALA A 34 8.12 -9.31 15.32
C ALA A 34 7.38 -7.96 15.34
N VAL A 35 8.14 -6.88 15.53
CA VAL A 35 7.67 -5.52 15.25
C VAL A 35 7.69 -5.28 13.75
N VAL A 36 6.60 -4.77 13.18
CA VAL A 36 6.43 -4.53 11.74
C VAL A 36 6.50 -3.05 11.43
N CYS A 37 7.42 -2.67 10.56
CA CYS A 37 7.75 -1.28 10.28
C CYS A 37 7.11 -0.74 8.99
N GLY A 38 6.86 -1.59 8.00
CA GLY A 38 6.18 -1.24 6.76
C GLY A 38 4.70 -1.62 6.78
N LYS A 39 4.07 -1.68 5.60
CA LYS A 39 2.62 -1.82 5.43
C LYS A 39 2.08 -3.03 6.23
N PRO A 40 1.01 -2.88 7.02
CA PRO A 40 0.06 -1.76 7.09
C PRO A 40 0.42 -0.65 8.11
N SER A 41 1.65 -0.59 8.61
CA SER A 41 2.09 0.47 9.51
C SER A 41 1.93 1.85 8.86
N PRO A 42 1.34 2.84 9.57
CA PRO A 42 1.21 4.19 9.03
C PRO A 42 2.55 4.94 8.95
N PHE A 43 3.62 4.38 9.54
CA PHE A 43 4.94 4.99 9.58
C PHE A 43 5.48 5.30 8.18
N VAL A 44 5.52 4.29 7.29
CA VAL A 44 6.01 4.45 5.91
C VAL A 44 5.23 5.49 5.13
N PHE A 45 3.90 5.50 5.23
CA PHE A 45 3.06 6.48 4.55
C PHE A 45 3.32 7.91 5.02
N ARG A 46 3.47 8.11 6.34
CA ARG A 46 3.79 9.44 6.88
C ARG A 46 5.16 9.92 6.44
N GLN A 47 6.15 9.02 6.42
CA GLN A 47 7.50 9.34 5.99
C GLN A 47 7.54 9.71 4.50
N ALA A 48 6.90 8.92 3.64
CA ALA A 48 6.81 9.20 2.21
C ALA A 48 6.16 10.56 1.92
N VAL A 49 5.09 10.92 2.64
CA VAL A 49 4.44 12.24 2.51
C VAL A 49 5.35 13.37 3.00
N ALA A 50 6.12 13.15 4.06
CA ALA A 50 7.05 14.15 4.58
C ALA A 50 8.21 14.40 3.61
N GLU A 51 8.76 13.34 3.02
CA GLU A 51 9.81 13.42 1.99
C GLU A 51 9.29 14.15 0.75
N LEU A 52 8.12 13.77 0.23
CA LEU A 52 7.51 14.47 -0.91
C LEU A 52 7.23 15.95 -0.60
N ALA A 53 6.74 16.28 0.59
CA ALA A 53 6.53 17.66 1.01
C ALA A 53 7.84 18.46 1.06
N ALA A 54 8.94 17.85 1.50
CA ALA A 54 10.26 18.50 1.52
C ALA A 54 10.79 18.77 0.10
N GLU A 55 10.64 17.82 -0.82
CA GLU A 55 11.04 17.99 -2.23
C GLU A 55 10.27 19.14 -2.90
N LEU A 56 8.95 19.20 -2.68
CA LEU A 56 8.10 20.26 -3.23
C LEU A 56 8.45 21.64 -2.63
N ALA A 57 8.80 21.69 -1.34
CA ALA A 57 9.21 22.93 -0.70
C ALA A 57 10.50 23.50 -1.32
N VAL A 58 11.47 22.64 -1.69
CA VAL A 58 12.70 23.06 -2.39
C VAL A 58 12.39 23.63 -3.77
N ARG A 59 11.32 23.16 -4.43
CA ARG A 59 10.86 23.64 -5.75
C ARG A 59 10.01 24.92 -5.68
N GLY A 60 9.77 25.45 -4.48
CA GLY A 60 8.91 26.63 -4.28
C GLY A 60 7.42 26.34 -4.48
N GLU A 61 7.01 25.07 -4.46
CA GLU A 61 5.63 24.68 -4.66
C GLU A 61 4.79 24.82 -3.38
N SER A 62 3.47 24.87 -3.56
CA SER A 62 2.53 25.05 -2.45
C SER A 62 2.54 23.88 -1.46
N ARG A 63 2.02 24.12 -0.24
CA ARG A 63 1.94 23.11 0.82
C ARG A 63 1.16 21.86 0.37
N LEU A 64 1.87 20.73 0.30
CA LEU A 64 1.27 19.41 0.07
C LEU A 64 0.30 19.03 1.19
N ARG A 65 -0.94 18.69 0.85
CA ARG A 65 -1.90 18.09 1.79
C ARG A 65 -1.98 16.60 1.54
N ARG A 66 -2.28 15.84 2.59
CA ARG A 66 -2.43 14.37 2.52
C ARG A 66 -3.45 13.92 1.46
N ARG A 67 -4.54 14.67 1.29
CA ARG A 67 -5.54 14.45 0.25
C ARG A 67 -5.04 14.66 -1.17
N ASP A 68 -3.92 15.35 -1.36
CA ASP A 68 -3.31 15.58 -2.67
C ASP A 68 -2.43 14.38 -3.08
N VAL A 69 -2.20 13.43 -2.17
CA VAL A 69 -1.42 12.21 -2.39
C VAL A 69 -2.35 11.01 -2.47
N ALA A 70 -2.16 10.18 -3.50
CA ALA A 70 -2.88 8.92 -3.66
C ALA A 70 -1.94 7.72 -3.47
N MET A 71 -2.33 6.76 -2.63
CA MET A 71 -1.74 5.43 -2.62
C MET A 71 -2.37 4.59 -3.72
N VAL A 72 -1.55 4.11 -4.65
CA VAL A 72 -1.94 3.13 -5.68
C VAL A 72 -1.41 1.76 -5.26
N GLY A 73 -2.28 0.76 -5.14
CA GLY A 73 -1.87 -0.58 -4.71
C GLY A 73 -2.89 -1.65 -5.08
N ASP A 74 -2.50 -2.91 -4.91
CA ASP A 74 -3.31 -4.09 -5.27
C ASP A 74 -3.81 -4.86 -4.04
N ASP A 75 -3.38 -4.46 -2.83
CA ASP A 75 -3.77 -5.11 -1.57
C ASP A 75 -4.74 -4.22 -0.76
N PRO A 76 -6.04 -4.58 -0.65
CA PRO A 76 -7.02 -3.80 0.11
C PRO A 76 -6.62 -3.58 1.58
N LYS A 77 -5.88 -4.49 2.21
CA LYS A 77 -5.52 -4.43 3.63
C LYS A 77 -4.18 -3.73 3.84
N ALA A 78 -3.17 -4.08 3.05
CA ALA A 78 -1.83 -3.54 3.22
C ALA A 78 -1.68 -2.13 2.63
N ASP A 79 -2.35 -1.85 1.51
CA ASP A 79 -2.23 -0.58 0.80
C ASP A 79 -3.40 0.35 1.16
N ILE A 80 -4.62 -0.06 0.79
CA ILE A 80 -5.79 0.80 0.84
C ILE A 80 -6.17 1.13 2.28
N ALA A 81 -6.37 0.13 3.13
CA ALA A 81 -6.75 0.36 4.53
C ALA A 81 -5.68 1.16 5.30
N ALA A 82 -4.41 0.93 5.00
CA ALA A 82 -3.31 1.61 5.68
C ALA A 82 -3.22 3.08 5.25
N ALA A 83 -3.31 3.36 3.95
CA ALA A 83 -3.29 4.71 3.40
C ALA A 83 -4.49 5.55 3.85
N ARG A 84 -5.70 4.96 3.88
CA ARG A 84 -6.91 5.63 4.38
C ARG A 84 -6.77 6.07 5.84
N ARG A 85 -6.18 5.23 6.72
CA ARG A 85 -5.92 5.60 8.13
C ARG A 85 -4.98 6.79 8.28
N VAL A 86 -4.16 7.05 7.28
CA VAL A 86 -3.23 8.20 7.25
C VAL A 86 -3.86 9.40 6.52
N GLY A 87 -5.07 9.27 5.97
CA GLY A 87 -5.79 10.36 5.29
C GLY A 87 -5.33 10.62 3.86
N LEU A 88 -4.73 9.62 3.20
CA LEU A 88 -4.40 9.68 1.78
C LEU A 88 -5.60 9.27 0.94
N ARG A 89 -5.65 9.73 -0.32
CA ARG A 89 -6.51 9.12 -1.33
C ARG A 89 -6.00 7.71 -1.65
N THR A 90 -6.88 6.86 -2.14
CA THR A 90 -6.59 5.45 -2.38
C THR A 90 -7.17 4.97 -3.69
N ILE A 91 -6.33 4.32 -4.49
CA ILE A 91 -6.69 3.76 -5.78
C ILE A 91 -6.29 2.29 -5.76
N LEU A 92 -7.27 1.40 -5.90
CA LEU A 92 -7.04 -0.05 -5.97
C LEU A 92 -6.86 -0.46 -7.44
N VAL A 93 -5.75 -1.12 -7.76
CA VAL A 93 -5.53 -1.70 -9.10
C VAL A 93 -5.82 -3.21 -9.10
N LEU A 94 -6.39 -3.71 -10.20
CA LEU A 94 -6.86 -5.10 -10.33
C LEU A 94 -5.86 -6.05 -11.01
N THR A 95 -4.60 -5.62 -11.16
CA THR A 95 -3.51 -6.44 -11.73
C THR A 95 -2.86 -7.39 -10.73
N GLY A 96 -3.32 -7.43 -9.48
CA GLY A 96 -2.64 -8.12 -8.38
C GLY A 96 -3.57 -8.99 -7.55
N LYS A 97 -3.53 -8.84 -6.22
CA LYS A 97 -4.14 -9.80 -5.28
C LYS A 97 -5.65 -9.95 -5.37
N VAL A 98 -6.37 -8.98 -5.93
CA VAL A 98 -7.83 -8.97 -5.99
C VAL A 98 -8.32 -8.62 -7.38
N ASP A 99 -9.35 -9.33 -7.83
CA ASP A 99 -10.13 -8.98 -9.00
C ASP A 99 -11.28 -8.02 -8.64
N ALA A 100 -12.10 -7.64 -9.63
CA ALA A 100 -13.22 -6.73 -9.43
C ALA A 100 -14.27 -7.26 -8.43
N ALA A 101 -14.53 -8.56 -8.44
CA ALA A 101 -15.52 -9.17 -7.55
C ALA A 101 -15.03 -9.18 -6.10
N ALA A 102 -13.77 -9.57 -5.89
CA ALA A 102 -13.11 -9.53 -4.59
C ALA A 102 -12.95 -8.10 -4.06
N ALA A 103 -12.68 -7.12 -4.93
CA ALA A 103 -12.65 -5.71 -4.59
C ALA A 103 -14.02 -5.21 -4.10
N ALA A 104 -15.11 -5.59 -4.78
CA ALA A 104 -16.47 -5.21 -4.39
C ALA A 104 -16.91 -5.84 -3.06
N ALA A 105 -16.42 -7.05 -2.75
CA ALA A 105 -16.68 -7.75 -1.49
C ALA A 105 -15.77 -7.30 -0.32
N ALA A 106 -14.73 -6.49 -0.60
CA ALA A 106 -13.77 -6.08 0.42
C ALA A 106 -14.41 -5.14 1.46
N ARG A 107 -14.04 -5.32 2.73
CA ARG A 107 -14.49 -4.44 3.84
C ARG A 107 -13.92 -3.01 3.76
N VAL A 108 -12.98 -2.77 2.87
CA VAL A 108 -12.27 -1.49 2.73
C VAL A 108 -12.61 -0.93 1.37
N THR A 109 -13.28 0.22 1.37
CA THR A 109 -13.67 0.91 0.13
C THR A 109 -12.54 1.87 -0.28
N PRO A 110 -11.88 1.66 -1.44
CA PRO A 110 -10.95 2.64 -1.99
C PRO A 110 -11.71 3.86 -2.54
N ASP A 111 -11.02 4.96 -2.80
CA ASP A 111 -11.63 6.15 -3.41
C ASP A 111 -11.84 5.97 -4.92
N ALA A 112 -11.03 5.11 -5.55
CA ALA A 112 -11.23 4.66 -6.93
C ALA A 112 -10.72 3.22 -7.11
N VAL A 113 -11.24 2.54 -8.14
CA VAL A 113 -10.76 1.24 -8.63
C VAL A 113 -10.36 1.42 -10.08
N ALA A 114 -9.20 0.91 -10.46
CA ALA A 114 -8.70 0.94 -11.83
C ALA A 114 -8.26 -0.47 -12.27
N PRO A 115 -8.45 -0.85 -13.54
CA PRO A 115 -7.94 -2.11 -14.05
C PRO A 115 -6.42 -2.26 -13.91
N SER A 116 -5.64 -1.19 -14.08
CA SER A 116 -4.17 -1.24 -14.04
C SER A 116 -3.53 0.12 -13.71
N LEU A 117 -2.23 0.12 -13.37
CA LEU A 117 -1.47 1.36 -13.12
C LEU A 117 -1.40 2.30 -14.34
N PRO A 118 -1.16 1.81 -15.58
CA PRO A 118 -1.23 2.67 -16.77
C PRO A 118 -2.54 3.45 -16.88
N GLU A 119 -3.67 2.80 -16.59
CA GLU A 119 -4.98 3.47 -16.63
C GLU A 119 -5.11 4.54 -15.55
N VAL A 120 -4.52 4.35 -14.37
CA VAL A 120 -4.47 5.41 -13.34
C VAL A 120 -3.74 6.64 -13.89
N VAL A 121 -2.58 6.44 -14.52
CA VAL A 121 -1.75 7.53 -15.05
C VAL A 121 -2.47 8.25 -16.19
N SER A 122 -3.10 7.52 -17.11
CA SER A 122 -3.84 8.10 -18.24
C SER A 122 -5.04 8.96 -17.83
N ASN A 123 -5.56 8.79 -16.62
CA ASN A 123 -6.69 9.56 -16.09
C ASN A 123 -6.28 10.72 -15.16
N LEU A 124 -4.98 10.96 -14.97
CA LEU A 124 -4.53 12.13 -14.19
C LEU A 124 -4.78 13.42 -15.00
N PRO A 125 -5.30 14.48 -14.37
CA PRO A 125 -5.45 15.77 -15.03
C PRO A 125 -4.06 16.30 -15.42
N THR A 126 -3.89 16.59 -16.71
CA THR A 126 -2.73 17.31 -17.28
C THR A 126 -2.72 18.77 -16.92
#